data_AF-A0A4Q7KGL8-F1
#
_entry.id   AF-A0A4Q7KGL8-F1
#
_cell.length_a   1.000
_cell.length_b   1.000
_cell.length_c   1.000
_cell.angle_alpha   90.00
_cell.angle_beta   90.00
_cell.angle_gamma   90.00
#
_symmetry.space_group_name_H-M   'P 1'
#
loop_
_entity.id
_entity.type
_entity.pdbx_description
1 polymer ?
#
loop_
_entity_poly.entity_id
_entity_poly.type
_entity_poly.pdbx_seq_one_letter_code
_entity_poly.pdbx_strand_id
1 'polypeptide(L)'
;MIESPGRTGWRNGIIAAGLLVLAAGLVVWTTFTDLVTVDTLRTSGGRETGTSRTLGMWGTDTVRIPERPNGTTHDTTMLGLVALAAAALLVICAVLLLIARTGRGPGIARLLTGIATGATVGMALLVMLLVTFQHSQTNEAMESGSSSSQRYEASTGLGLWLLIIAGVATLAALVLALTGRTAPATETKPGSVGSSVLSGLLLLAAAGLVIGGSFGALFSFSSERRGSTSGFSRSLWSVTQTSSRGDRTNEIAQFGVAAIVAAVLLVVAAALAVLSAYAVSSRQPARSGRLIGTVGFGILVATVLTVTVASIEALVDIAAEDVSPGETVNASLGLGSYLLFGALVVAVVGIVFGPRALPVGGPQWTQMPDTPTPPMGVPITQSDPTQPVVAQPVVAQEDPPTEPKPEPAPAPEQQEPDATPPRD
;
A
#
# COMPACT_ATOMS: atom_id res chain seq x y z
N MET A 1 -35.33 12.61 22.03
CA MET A 1 -34.57 13.38 21.04
C MET A 1 -33.82 12.38 20.18
N ILE A 2 -34.34 12.03 19.00
CA ILE A 2 -33.74 11.01 18.14
C ILE A 2 -32.75 11.75 17.24
N GLU A 3 -31.44 11.63 17.50
CA GLU A 3 -30.44 12.13 16.57
C GLU A 3 -30.64 11.46 15.23
N SER A 4 -30.90 12.25 14.17
CA SER A 4 -31.06 11.71 12.83
C SER A 4 -29.76 10.97 12.46
N PRO A 5 -29.78 9.64 12.24
CA PRO A 5 -28.57 8.85 12.01
C PRO A 5 -27.79 9.24 10.73
N GLY A 6 -28.29 10.19 9.93
CA GLY A 6 -27.63 10.70 8.73
C GLY A 6 -26.57 11.79 8.95
N ARG A 7 -26.54 12.50 10.10
CA ARG A 7 -25.64 13.68 10.26
C ARG A 7 -24.16 13.34 10.47
N THR A 8 -23.85 12.21 11.10
CA THR A 8 -22.46 11.80 11.39
C THR A 8 -21.73 11.27 10.16
N GLY A 9 -22.39 10.44 9.36
CA GLY A 9 -21.82 9.96 8.08
C GLY A 9 -21.50 11.11 7.12
N TRP A 10 -22.32 12.17 7.16
CA TRP A 10 -22.13 13.35 6.34
C TRP A 10 -20.83 14.11 6.65
N ARG A 11 -20.54 14.35 7.93
CA ARG A 11 -19.32 15.06 8.37
C ARG A 11 -18.06 14.28 7.97
N ASN A 12 -18.06 12.96 8.17
CA ASN A 12 -16.89 12.13 7.86
C ASN A 12 -16.55 12.12 6.37
N GLY A 13 -17.55 12.13 5.48
CA GLY A 13 -17.33 12.18 4.03
C GLY A 13 -16.69 13.50 3.58
N ILE A 14 -17.11 14.64 4.15
CA ILE A 14 -16.51 15.94 3.85
C ILE A 14 -15.07 16.01 4.36
N ILE A 15 -14.83 15.55 5.59
CA ILE A 15 -13.48 15.54 6.17
C ILE A 15 -12.55 14.64 5.32
N ALA A 16 -13.01 13.46 4.93
CA ALA A 16 -12.25 12.55 4.06
C ALA A 16 -11.93 13.20 2.71
N ALA A 17 -12.90 13.84 2.05
CA ALA A 17 -12.66 14.54 0.79
C ALA A 17 -11.66 15.69 0.96
N GLY A 18 -11.76 16.47 2.04
CA GLY A 18 -10.82 17.54 2.36
C GLY A 18 -9.39 17.01 2.57
N LEU A 19 -9.23 15.90 3.29
CA LEU A 19 -7.94 15.25 3.49
C LEU A 19 -7.33 14.73 2.18
N LEU A 20 -8.13 14.20 1.25
CA LEU A 20 -7.64 13.76 -0.05
C LEU A 20 -7.16 14.93 -0.93
N VAL A 21 -7.87 16.06 -0.91
CA VAL A 21 -7.43 17.28 -1.63
C VAL A 21 -6.15 17.84 -1.02
N LEU A 22 -6.06 17.86 0.31
CA LEU A 22 -4.85 18.27 1.01
C LEU A 22 -3.67 17.35 0.68
N ALA A 23 -3.88 16.03 0.70
CA ALA A 23 -2.86 15.06 0.31
C ALA A 23 -2.43 15.25 -1.15
N ALA A 24 -3.37 15.53 -2.06
CA ALA A 24 -3.04 15.81 -3.46
C ALA A 24 -2.17 17.06 -3.60
N GLY A 25 -2.52 18.15 -2.88
CA GLY A 25 -1.72 19.37 -2.84
C GLY A 25 -0.30 19.12 -2.29
N LEU A 26 -0.18 18.32 -1.23
CA LEU A 26 1.11 17.91 -0.69
C LEU A 26 1.94 17.10 -1.69
N VAL A 27 1.34 16.12 -2.37
CA VAL A 27 2.02 15.32 -3.40
C VAL A 27 2.49 16.22 -4.55
N VAL A 28 1.66 17.14 -5.05
CA VAL A 28 2.09 18.11 -6.07
C VAL A 28 3.24 18.96 -5.57
N TRP A 29 3.15 19.48 -4.34
CA TRP A 29 4.25 20.25 -3.73
C TRP A 29 5.53 19.42 -3.69
N THR A 30 5.46 18.14 -3.30
CA THR A 30 6.65 17.27 -3.19
C THR A 30 7.44 17.18 -4.48
N THR A 31 6.77 17.34 -5.64
CA THR A 31 7.43 17.32 -6.94
C THR A 31 8.40 18.49 -7.14
N PHE A 32 8.21 19.60 -6.43
CA PHE A 32 9.02 20.82 -6.53
C PHE A 32 10.03 21.00 -5.38
N THR A 33 10.14 20.01 -4.49
CA THR A 33 11.03 20.07 -3.31
C THR A 33 12.08 18.98 -3.36
N ASP A 34 13.22 19.24 -2.75
CA ASP A 34 14.27 18.24 -2.60
C ASP A 34 13.76 17.07 -1.75
N LEU A 35 13.92 15.86 -2.26
CA LEU A 35 13.62 14.63 -1.52
C LEU A 35 14.76 14.30 -0.56
N VAL A 36 15.99 14.45 -1.02
CA VAL A 36 17.21 14.14 -0.29
C VAL A 36 18.28 15.13 -0.70
N THR A 37 19.07 15.58 0.26
CA THR A 37 20.33 16.29 -0.01
C THR A 37 21.47 15.44 0.50
N VAL A 38 22.44 15.16 -0.35
CA VAL A 38 23.68 14.44 -0.01
C VAL A 38 24.83 15.43 -0.12
N ASP A 39 25.35 15.83 1.02
CA ASP A 39 26.53 16.66 1.12
C ASP A 39 27.77 15.78 1.22
N THR A 40 28.73 16.04 0.36
CA THR A 40 29.99 15.28 0.27
C THR A 40 31.13 16.22 0.59
N LEU A 41 31.69 16.07 1.77
CA LEU A 41 32.81 16.88 2.26
C LEU A 41 34.09 16.12 2.00
N ARG A 42 34.94 16.64 1.11
CA ARG A 42 36.27 16.09 0.85
C ARG A 42 37.32 17.00 1.47
N THR A 43 38.07 16.49 2.44
CA THR A 43 39.26 17.19 2.96
C THR A 43 40.47 16.77 2.13
N SER A 44 41.12 17.71 1.44
CA SER A 44 42.37 17.47 0.71
C SER A 44 43.37 18.58 1.05
N GLY A 45 44.54 18.20 1.56
CA GLY A 45 45.60 19.17 1.91
C GLY A 45 45.20 20.20 2.96
N GLY A 46 44.29 19.85 3.89
CA GLY A 46 43.77 20.77 4.92
C GLY A 46 42.69 21.75 4.44
N ARG A 47 42.28 21.67 3.16
CA ARG A 47 41.16 22.44 2.61
C ARG A 47 39.95 21.51 2.45
N GLU A 48 38.80 21.95 2.96
CA GLU A 48 37.53 21.24 2.79
C GLU A 48 36.84 21.73 1.52
N THR A 49 36.64 20.83 0.57
CA THR A 49 35.81 21.07 -0.62
C THR A 49 34.54 20.26 -0.47
N GLY A 50 33.40 20.94 -0.32
CA GLY A 50 32.09 20.31 -0.27
C GLY A 50 31.43 20.29 -1.64
N THR A 51 30.85 19.15 -2.02
CA THR A 51 29.88 19.06 -3.12
C THR A 51 28.53 18.64 -2.58
N SER A 52 27.51 19.46 -2.80
CA SER A 52 26.12 19.15 -2.43
C SER A 52 25.40 18.60 -3.65
N ARG A 53 24.71 17.48 -3.48
CA ARG A 53 23.81 16.87 -4.47
C ARG A 53 22.41 16.83 -3.91
N THR A 54 21.47 17.44 -4.61
CA THR A 54 20.05 17.42 -4.26
C THR A 54 19.33 16.49 -5.22
N LEU A 55 18.54 15.56 -4.69
CA LEU A 55 17.69 14.70 -5.50
C LEU A 55 16.27 15.25 -5.47
N GLY A 56 15.81 15.81 -6.58
CA GLY A 56 14.42 16.20 -6.81
C GLY A 56 13.63 15.12 -7.54
N MET A 57 12.29 15.20 -7.49
CA MET A 57 11.42 14.27 -8.23
C MET A 57 11.52 14.39 -9.76
N TRP A 58 12.04 15.49 -10.28
CA TRP A 58 12.25 15.72 -11.71
C TRP A 58 13.70 15.48 -12.14
N GLY A 59 14.52 14.87 -11.29
CA GLY A 59 15.85 14.43 -11.67
C GLY A 59 16.94 15.48 -11.68
N THR A 60 16.76 16.61 -11.01
CA THR A 60 17.79 17.66 -10.98
C THR A 60 18.89 17.34 -9.96
N ASP A 61 19.88 16.52 -10.34
CA ASP A 61 21.15 16.40 -9.59
C ASP A 61 21.98 17.67 -9.84
N THR A 62 21.64 18.78 -9.16
CA THR A 62 22.45 19.99 -9.25
C THR A 62 23.71 19.82 -8.42
N VAL A 63 24.80 19.36 -9.04
CA VAL A 63 26.11 19.36 -8.40
C VAL A 63 26.59 20.81 -8.28
N ARG A 64 26.39 21.43 -7.12
CA ARG A 64 26.98 22.75 -6.84
C ARG A 64 28.44 22.56 -6.46
N ILE A 65 29.32 22.84 -7.42
CA ILE A 65 30.75 23.02 -7.17
C ILE A 65 30.97 24.53 -7.01
N PRO A 66 31.43 25.03 -5.85
CA PRO A 66 31.63 26.47 -5.61
C PRO A 66 32.50 27.17 -6.68
N GLU A 67 33.39 26.40 -7.33
CA GLU A 67 34.36 26.89 -8.32
C GLU A 67 33.94 26.69 -9.79
N ARG A 68 32.84 25.97 -10.08
CA ARG A 68 32.29 25.80 -11.44
C ARG A 68 30.78 26.05 -11.45
N PRO A 69 30.32 27.24 -11.85
CA PRO A 69 28.89 27.56 -11.90
C PRO A 69 28.12 26.78 -12.98
N ASN A 70 28.81 26.18 -13.96
CA ASN A 70 28.20 25.37 -15.02
C ASN A 70 28.36 23.87 -14.72
N GLY A 71 27.64 23.38 -13.71
CA GLY A 71 27.52 21.94 -13.48
C GLY A 71 26.78 21.26 -14.63
N THR A 72 27.20 20.05 -15.00
CA THR A 72 26.44 19.20 -15.93
C THR A 72 25.25 18.61 -15.17
N THR A 73 24.04 19.01 -15.54
CA THR A 73 22.81 18.34 -15.09
C THR A 73 22.74 16.96 -15.74
N HIS A 74 22.72 15.90 -14.94
CA HIS A 74 22.28 14.59 -15.42
C HIS A 74 20.78 14.50 -15.18
N ASP A 75 19.99 14.65 -16.25
CA ASP A 75 18.56 14.42 -16.23
C ASP A 75 18.32 12.94 -15.97
N THR A 76 18.01 12.57 -14.73
CA THR A 76 17.47 11.22 -14.48
C THR A 76 16.35 11.26 -13.47
N THR A 77 15.24 10.64 -13.88
CA THR A 77 14.04 10.28 -13.13
C THR A 77 12.86 11.25 -13.17
N MET A 78 11.87 10.85 -13.97
CA MET A 78 10.50 11.37 -14.08
C MET A 78 9.58 10.94 -12.92
N LEU A 79 10.11 10.80 -11.68
CA LEU A 79 9.28 10.46 -10.50
C LEU A 79 8.16 11.50 -10.28
N GLY A 80 8.39 12.74 -10.72
CA GLY A 80 7.43 13.83 -10.72
C GLY A 80 6.16 13.50 -11.50
N LEU A 81 6.26 12.83 -12.66
CA LEU A 81 5.07 12.42 -13.43
C LEU A 81 4.22 11.40 -12.67
N VAL A 82 4.87 10.43 -12.02
CA VAL A 82 4.19 9.41 -11.22
C VAL A 82 3.46 10.11 -10.06
N ALA A 83 4.13 11.05 -9.38
CA ALA A 83 3.55 11.83 -8.29
C ALA A 83 2.38 12.70 -8.74
N LEU A 84 2.48 13.37 -9.89
CA LEU A 84 1.37 14.12 -10.48
C LEU A 84 0.17 13.23 -10.82
N ALA A 85 0.41 12.03 -11.37
CA ALA A 85 -0.65 11.07 -11.63
C ALA A 85 -1.35 10.62 -10.33
N ALA A 86 -0.58 10.35 -9.27
CA ALA A 86 -1.14 10.02 -7.95
C ALA A 86 -1.98 11.17 -7.37
N ALA A 87 -1.49 12.42 -7.48
CA ALA A 87 -2.22 13.60 -7.05
C ALA A 87 -3.54 13.80 -7.82
N ALA A 88 -3.52 13.65 -9.15
CA ALA A 88 -4.72 13.72 -9.97
C ALA A 88 -5.76 12.66 -9.55
N LEU A 89 -5.30 11.44 -9.27
CA LEU A 89 -6.16 10.34 -8.83
C LEU A 89 -6.79 10.61 -7.45
N LEU A 90 -6.05 11.25 -6.54
CA LEU A 90 -6.58 11.72 -5.25
C LEU A 90 -7.68 12.77 -5.41
N VAL A 91 -7.48 13.76 -6.29
CA VAL A 91 -8.51 14.79 -6.58
C VAL A 91 -9.76 14.16 -7.16
N ILE A 92 -9.61 13.24 -8.13
CA ILE A 92 -10.74 12.49 -8.71
C ILE A 92 -11.49 11.73 -7.60
N CYS A 93 -10.78 11.08 -6.68
CA CYS A 93 -11.41 10.37 -5.55
C CYS A 93 -12.15 11.31 -4.61
N ALA A 94 -11.60 12.48 -4.30
CA ALA A 94 -12.26 13.49 -3.49
C ALA A 94 -13.58 13.95 -4.14
N VAL A 95 -13.55 14.23 -5.45
CA VAL A 95 -14.74 14.60 -6.24
C VAL A 95 -15.76 13.47 -6.24
N LEU A 96 -15.34 12.22 -6.44
CA LEU A 96 -16.24 11.07 -6.45
C LEU A 96 -16.84 10.77 -5.08
N LEU A 97 -16.12 11.01 -3.97
CA LEU A 97 -16.68 10.94 -2.62
C LEU A 97 -17.75 12.02 -2.40
N LEU A 98 -17.52 13.22 -2.91
CA LEU A 98 -18.50 14.31 -2.87
C LEU A 98 -19.73 14.03 -3.75
N ILE A 99 -19.55 13.39 -4.91
CA ILE A 99 -20.65 12.98 -5.79
C ILE A 99 -21.42 11.79 -5.20
N ALA A 100 -20.74 10.79 -4.63
CA ALA A 100 -21.39 9.64 -4.01
C ALA A 100 -22.34 10.03 -2.87
N ARG A 101 -22.15 11.23 -2.29
CA ARG A 101 -23.05 11.86 -1.34
C ARG A 101 -24.46 12.11 -1.90
N THR A 102 -24.62 12.30 -3.22
CA THR A 102 -25.93 12.55 -3.85
C THR A 102 -26.75 11.28 -4.04
N GLY A 103 -26.32 10.14 -3.46
CA GLY A 103 -27.10 8.89 -3.41
C GLY A 103 -26.86 7.91 -4.55
N ARG A 104 -25.93 8.20 -5.48
CA ARG A 104 -25.56 7.28 -6.57
C ARG A 104 -24.14 6.74 -6.37
N GLY A 105 -24.02 5.43 -6.14
CA GLY A 105 -22.77 4.69 -6.28
C GLY A 105 -21.71 4.81 -5.15
N PRO A 106 -22.05 4.74 -3.86
CA PRO A 106 -21.07 4.83 -2.76
C PRO A 106 -20.02 3.71 -2.77
N GLY A 107 -20.30 2.58 -3.43
CA GLY A 107 -19.35 1.47 -3.57
C GLY A 107 -18.15 1.82 -4.45
N ILE A 108 -18.37 2.52 -5.57
CA ILE A 108 -17.30 2.87 -6.53
C ILE A 108 -16.37 3.90 -5.91
N ALA A 109 -16.92 4.95 -5.28
CA ALA A 109 -16.12 5.98 -4.65
C ALA A 109 -15.18 5.43 -3.56
N ARG A 110 -15.64 4.45 -2.77
CA ARG A 110 -14.81 3.79 -1.76
C ARG A 110 -13.71 2.93 -2.35
N LEU A 111 -14.02 2.17 -3.40
CA LEU A 111 -13.04 1.35 -4.09
C LEU A 111 -11.94 2.23 -4.68
N LEU A 112 -12.30 3.32 -5.35
CA LEU A 112 -11.34 4.28 -5.89
C LEU A 112 -10.54 4.98 -4.79
N THR A 113 -11.17 5.35 -3.67
CA THR A 113 -10.46 5.92 -2.51
C THR A 113 -9.43 4.94 -1.95
N GLY A 114 -9.76 3.65 -1.86
CA GLY A 114 -8.84 2.60 -1.46
C GLY A 114 -7.65 2.47 -2.41
N ILE A 115 -7.90 2.49 -3.73
CA ILE A 115 -6.85 2.44 -4.76
C ILE A 115 -5.94 3.67 -4.66
N ALA A 116 -6.51 4.88 -4.57
CA ALA A 116 -5.74 6.12 -4.46
C ALA A 116 -4.89 6.18 -3.18
N THR A 117 -5.44 5.70 -2.07
CA THR A 117 -4.72 5.59 -0.80
C THR A 117 -3.58 4.59 -0.93
N GLY A 118 -3.84 3.40 -1.48
CA GLY A 118 -2.79 2.40 -1.71
C GLY A 118 -1.68 2.92 -2.65
N ALA A 119 -2.04 3.64 -3.71
CA ALA A 119 -1.08 4.20 -4.67
C ALA A 119 -0.18 5.27 -4.03
N THR A 120 -0.76 6.16 -3.21
CA THR A 120 0.00 7.22 -2.53
C THR A 120 0.89 6.68 -1.43
N VAL A 121 0.39 5.74 -0.61
CA VAL A 121 1.20 5.04 0.39
C VAL A 121 2.30 4.23 -0.28
N GLY A 122 1.99 3.52 -1.37
CA GLY A 122 2.97 2.75 -2.14
C GLY A 122 4.07 3.62 -2.74
N MET A 123 3.72 4.79 -3.26
CA MET A 123 4.69 5.77 -3.73
C MET A 123 5.58 6.28 -2.59
N ALA A 124 4.99 6.68 -1.45
CA ALA A 124 5.76 7.16 -0.31
C ALA A 124 6.76 6.09 0.18
N LEU A 125 6.31 4.83 0.27
CA LEU A 125 7.17 3.70 0.63
C LEU A 125 8.27 3.47 -0.41
N LEU A 126 7.95 3.52 -1.70
CA LEU A 126 8.92 3.33 -2.78
C LEU A 126 10.00 4.41 -2.73
N VAL A 127 9.61 5.68 -2.58
CA VAL A 127 10.56 6.79 -2.45
C VAL A 127 11.41 6.62 -1.19
N MET A 128 10.81 6.30 -0.04
CA MET A 128 11.56 6.08 1.20
C MET A 128 12.58 4.94 1.09
N LEU A 129 12.22 3.85 0.41
CA LEU A 129 13.10 2.71 0.18
C LEU A 129 14.25 3.08 -0.75
N LEU A 130 13.97 3.83 -1.81
CA LEU A 130 14.98 4.35 -2.73
C LEU A 130 15.97 5.27 -2.00
N VAL A 131 15.48 6.16 -1.14
CA VAL A 131 16.32 7.03 -0.29
C VAL A 131 17.19 6.22 0.67
N THR A 132 16.60 5.26 1.40
CA THR A 132 17.32 4.43 2.36
C THR A 132 18.41 3.61 1.68
N PHE A 133 18.13 3.14 0.46
CA PHE A 133 19.11 2.39 -0.30
C PHE A 133 20.26 3.25 -0.83
N GLN A 134 19.96 4.43 -1.38
CA GLN A 134 20.98 5.40 -1.78
C GLN A 134 21.92 5.70 -0.59
N HIS A 135 21.35 5.86 0.61
CA HIS A 135 22.13 6.03 1.83
C HIS A 135 23.02 4.81 2.15
N SER A 136 22.49 3.59 2.00
CA SER A 136 23.27 2.35 2.20
C SER A 136 24.44 2.23 1.22
N GLN A 137 24.22 2.49 -0.08
CA GLN A 137 25.28 2.44 -1.09
C GLN A 137 26.37 3.48 -0.83
N THR A 138 26.00 4.69 -0.40
CA THR A 138 26.99 5.70 -0.04
C THR A 138 27.85 5.27 1.16
N ASN A 139 27.29 4.51 2.09
CA ASN A 139 28.03 3.99 3.24
C ASN A 139 28.99 2.86 2.85
N GLU A 140 28.58 1.92 1.99
CA GLU A 140 29.45 0.85 1.49
C GLU A 140 30.61 1.39 0.62
N ALA A 141 30.36 2.44 -0.15
CA ALA A 141 31.40 3.14 -0.90
C ALA A 141 32.45 3.81 0.04
N MET A 142 32.03 4.26 1.23
CA MET A 142 32.95 4.79 2.24
C MET A 142 33.84 3.71 2.85
N GLU A 143 33.29 2.55 3.17
CA GLU A 143 34.05 1.46 3.78
C GLU A 143 35.09 0.86 2.83
N SER A 144 34.78 0.82 1.53
CA SER A 144 35.69 0.30 0.50
C SER A 144 36.79 1.30 0.07
N GLY A 145 36.58 2.61 0.25
CA GLY A 145 37.53 3.68 -0.10
C GLY A 145 38.53 4.04 1.01
N SER A 146 39.38 3.10 1.44
CA SER A 146 40.19 3.18 2.67
C SER A 146 41.34 4.24 2.74
N SER A 147 41.36 5.28 1.92
CA SER A 147 42.47 6.27 1.95
C SER A 147 42.12 7.75 1.77
N SER A 148 40.85 8.13 1.65
CA SER A 148 40.48 9.55 1.56
C SER A 148 39.44 9.95 2.60
N SER A 149 39.72 11.00 3.36
CA SER A 149 38.83 11.70 4.29
C SER A 149 37.65 12.36 3.58
N GLN A 150 36.75 11.54 3.03
CA GLN A 150 35.44 11.97 2.57
C GLN A 150 34.41 11.66 3.66
N ARG A 151 33.67 12.68 4.08
CA ARG A 151 32.47 12.52 4.92
C ARG A 151 31.25 12.77 4.04
N TYR A 152 30.26 11.90 4.14
CA TYR A 152 28.97 12.13 3.50
C TYR A 152 27.95 12.38 4.58
N GLU A 153 27.19 13.46 4.43
CA GLU A 153 26.06 13.78 5.28
C GLU A 153 24.81 13.75 4.39
N ALA A 154 23.98 12.73 4.57
CA ALA A 154 22.69 12.66 3.90
C ALA A 154 21.64 13.28 4.83
N SER A 155 20.94 14.30 4.33
CA SER A 155 19.80 14.90 5.03
C SER A 155 18.51 14.63 4.26
N THR A 156 17.49 14.27 5.03
CA THR A 156 16.14 14.04 4.51
C THR A 156 15.54 15.39 4.08
N GLY A 157 15.25 15.54 2.79
CA GLY A 157 14.67 16.77 2.26
C GLY A 157 13.20 16.94 2.65
N LEU A 158 12.71 18.17 2.51
CA LEU A 158 11.31 18.52 2.81
C LEU A 158 10.32 17.67 2.00
N GLY A 159 10.67 17.32 0.76
CA GLY A 159 9.82 16.53 -0.13
C GLY A 159 9.48 15.16 0.44
N LEU A 160 10.43 14.47 1.09
CA LEU A 160 10.14 13.17 1.69
C LEU A 160 9.15 13.30 2.86
N TRP A 161 9.32 14.32 3.71
CA TRP A 161 8.41 14.58 4.83
C TRP A 161 7.00 14.89 4.35
N LEU A 162 6.86 15.73 3.32
CA LEU A 162 5.56 16.04 2.71
C LEU A 162 4.88 14.79 2.14
N LEU A 163 5.64 13.86 1.54
CA LEU A 163 5.14 12.57 1.05
C LEU A 163 4.63 11.68 2.18
N ILE A 164 5.36 11.61 3.30
CA ILE A 164 4.94 10.86 4.49
C ILE A 164 3.63 11.44 5.04
N ILE A 165 3.54 12.77 5.18
CA ILE A 165 2.32 13.45 5.66
C ILE A 165 1.16 13.20 4.71
N ALA A 166 1.39 13.26 3.40
CA ALA A 166 0.37 12.94 2.40
C ALA A 166 -0.13 11.49 2.55
N GLY A 167 0.78 10.52 2.74
CA GLY A 167 0.42 9.12 2.98
C GLY A 167 -0.40 8.92 4.25
N VAL A 168 -0.06 9.60 5.34
CA VAL A 168 -0.85 9.56 6.59
C VAL A 168 -2.23 10.19 6.38
N ALA A 169 -2.32 11.30 5.65
CA ALA A 169 -3.58 11.98 5.36
C ALA A 169 -4.52 11.13 4.48
N THR A 170 -3.99 10.43 3.46
CA THR A 170 -4.81 9.52 2.62
C THR A 170 -5.28 8.32 3.41
N LEU A 171 -4.44 7.76 4.29
CA LEU A 171 -4.83 6.66 5.18
C LEU A 171 -5.93 7.09 6.16
N ALA A 172 -5.82 8.28 6.75
CA ALA A 172 -6.87 8.84 7.59
C ALA A 172 -8.18 9.07 6.80
N ALA A 173 -8.09 9.59 5.58
CA ALA A 173 -9.25 9.78 4.70
C ALA A 173 -9.93 8.43 4.37
N LEU A 174 -9.15 7.39 4.12
CA LEU A 174 -9.64 6.04 3.88
C LEU A 174 -10.38 5.50 5.11
N VAL A 175 -9.78 5.60 6.30
CA VAL A 175 -10.41 5.16 7.56
C VAL A 175 -11.72 5.91 7.79
N LEU A 176 -11.78 7.22 7.54
CA LEU A 176 -13.01 8.01 7.64
C LEU A 176 -14.07 7.61 6.61
N ALA A 177 -13.68 7.34 5.37
CA ALA A 177 -14.57 6.89 4.30
C ALA A 177 -15.20 5.51 4.60
N LEU A 178 -14.48 4.68 5.36
CA LEU A 178 -14.90 3.33 5.76
C LEU A 178 -15.74 3.31 7.04
N THR A 179 -15.42 4.19 8.00
CA THR A 179 -16.14 4.29 9.27
C THR A 179 -17.47 5.03 9.15
N GLY A 180 -17.69 5.78 8.06
CA GLY A 180 -18.99 6.36 7.72
C GLY A 180 -20.07 5.26 7.58
N ARG A 181 -20.91 5.11 8.62
CA ARG A 181 -22.03 4.15 8.71
C ARG A 181 -22.80 4.10 7.39
N THR A 182 -22.74 2.95 6.71
CA THR A 182 -23.66 2.67 5.61
C THR A 182 -25.04 2.36 6.15
N ALA A 183 -26.05 2.96 5.53
CA ALA A 183 -27.40 2.41 5.58
C ALA A 183 -27.36 0.91 5.23
N PRO A 184 -28.18 0.07 5.88
CA PRO A 184 -28.25 -1.34 5.56
C PRO A 184 -28.59 -1.48 4.07
N ALA A 185 -27.68 -2.08 3.30
CA ALA A 185 -27.91 -2.32 1.89
C ALA A 185 -29.15 -3.21 1.74
N THR A 186 -29.94 -2.95 0.71
CA THR A 186 -31.11 -3.74 0.36
C THR A 186 -30.69 -5.16 -0.01
N GLU A 187 -31.49 -6.10 0.47
CA GLU A 187 -31.40 -7.55 0.38
C GLU A 187 -30.95 -8.05 -1.00
N THR A 188 -29.80 -8.70 -1.05
CA THR A 188 -29.29 -9.37 -2.26
C THR A 188 -29.11 -10.85 -1.98
N LYS A 189 -29.61 -11.67 -2.91
CA LYS A 189 -29.85 -13.13 -2.82
C LYS A 189 -28.63 -13.91 -2.26
N PRO A 190 -28.84 -14.88 -1.34
CA PRO A 190 -27.80 -15.74 -0.81
C PRO A 190 -27.27 -16.66 -1.92
N GLY A 191 -26.02 -16.48 -2.34
CA GLY A 191 -25.47 -17.33 -3.40
C GLY A 191 -23.99 -17.21 -3.74
N SER A 192 -23.14 -16.53 -2.95
CA SER A 192 -21.81 -16.14 -3.47
C SER A 192 -20.59 -16.65 -2.69
N VAL A 193 -20.67 -17.81 -2.03
CA VAL A 193 -19.46 -18.51 -1.53
C VAL A 193 -18.43 -18.69 -2.66
N GLY A 194 -18.90 -19.02 -3.87
CA GLY A 194 -18.05 -19.12 -5.06
C GLY A 194 -17.33 -17.81 -5.44
N SER A 195 -17.94 -16.64 -5.20
CA SER A 195 -17.30 -15.35 -5.52
C SER A 195 -16.14 -15.01 -4.59
N SER A 196 -16.25 -15.37 -3.30
CA SER A 196 -15.17 -15.17 -2.31
C SER A 196 -13.96 -16.01 -2.65
N VAL A 197 -14.19 -17.29 -2.96
CA VAL A 197 -13.13 -18.24 -3.32
C VAL A 197 -12.49 -17.83 -4.64
N LEU A 198 -13.28 -17.49 -5.67
CA LEU A 198 -12.75 -17.02 -6.95
C LEU A 198 -11.91 -15.74 -6.79
N SER A 199 -12.37 -14.78 -5.99
CA SER A 199 -11.61 -13.57 -5.69
C SER A 199 -10.29 -13.88 -4.99
N GLY A 200 -10.30 -14.76 -3.99
CA GLY A 200 -9.08 -15.21 -3.32
C GLY A 200 -8.09 -15.87 -4.29
N LEU A 201 -8.58 -16.75 -5.16
CA LEU A 201 -7.76 -17.39 -6.20
C LEU A 201 -7.17 -16.38 -7.20
N LEU A 202 -7.95 -15.39 -7.63
CA LEU A 202 -7.46 -14.32 -8.50
C LEU A 202 -6.39 -13.48 -7.81
N LEU A 203 -6.57 -13.12 -6.54
CA LEU A 203 -5.57 -12.37 -5.77
C LEU A 203 -4.28 -13.19 -5.56
N LEU A 204 -4.37 -14.50 -5.34
CA LEU A 204 -3.20 -15.38 -5.31
C LEU A 204 -2.51 -15.49 -6.67
N ALA A 205 -3.28 -15.61 -7.76
CA ALA A 205 -2.73 -15.63 -9.11
C ALA A 205 -2.01 -14.31 -9.43
N ALA A 206 -2.61 -13.17 -9.07
CA ALA A 206 -1.96 -11.86 -9.18
C ALA A 206 -0.66 -11.82 -8.37
N ALA A 207 -0.66 -12.26 -7.10
CA ALA A 207 0.56 -12.32 -6.30
C ALA A 207 1.66 -13.19 -6.94
N GLY A 208 1.31 -14.35 -7.48
CA GLY A 208 2.24 -15.21 -8.21
C GLY A 208 2.81 -14.55 -9.46
N LEU A 209 1.98 -13.84 -10.23
CA LEU A 209 2.42 -13.04 -11.38
C LEU A 209 3.34 -11.89 -10.98
N VAL A 210 3.09 -11.21 -9.84
CA VAL A 210 3.98 -10.17 -9.32
C VAL A 210 5.34 -10.74 -8.97
N ILE A 211 5.38 -11.86 -8.24
CA ILE A 211 6.63 -12.53 -7.87
C ILE A 211 7.39 -12.96 -9.13
N GLY A 212 6.75 -13.70 -10.03
CA GLY A 212 7.37 -14.14 -11.28
C GLY A 212 7.83 -12.98 -12.17
N GLY A 213 7.01 -11.92 -12.26
CA GLY A 213 7.32 -10.71 -13.01
C GLY A 213 8.51 -9.94 -12.43
N SER A 214 8.67 -9.94 -11.10
CA SER A 214 9.78 -9.26 -10.43
C SER A 214 11.16 -9.82 -10.78
N PHE A 215 11.25 -11.14 -10.96
CA PHE A 215 12.49 -11.83 -11.35
C PHE A 215 12.68 -11.91 -12.87
N GLY A 216 11.61 -11.74 -13.64
CA GLY A 216 11.68 -11.69 -15.10
C GLY A 216 12.38 -10.42 -15.62
N ALA A 217 12.92 -10.50 -16.84
CA ALA A 217 13.41 -9.31 -17.52
C ALA A 217 12.24 -8.34 -17.78
N LEU A 218 12.37 -7.10 -17.32
CA LEU A 218 11.41 -6.01 -17.53
C LEU A 218 11.60 -5.40 -18.90
N PHE A 219 12.85 -5.19 -19.28
CA PHE A 219 13.26 -4.84 -20.62
C PHE A 219 14.59 -5.51 -20.95
N SER A 220 14.79 -5.72 -22.24
CA SER A 220 16.03 -6.23 -22.80
C SER A 220 16.48 -5.32 -23.92
N PHE A 221 17.76 -5.06 -23.93
CA PHE A 221 18.47 -4.35 -24.99
C PHE A 221 19.49 -5.29 -25.60
N SER A 222 19.52 -5.39 -26.92
CA SER A 222 20.63 -6.00 -27.64
C SER A 222 21.07 -5.10 -28.78
N SER A 223 22.37 -4.87 -28.87
CA SER A 223 23.02 -4.25 -30.01
C SER A 223 23.81 -5.31 -30.76
N GLU A 224 23.68 -5.33 -32.08
CA GLU A 224 24.54 -6.14 -32.94
C GLU A 224 25.44 -5.22 -33.76
N ARG A 225 26.75 -5.41 -33.62
CA ARG A 225 27.77 -4.66 -34.36
C ARG A 225 28.81 -5.61 -34.92
N ARG A 226 28.92 -5.66 -36.24
CA ARG A 226 29.91 -6.49 -36.98
C ARG A 226 29.90 -7.96 -36.55
N GLY A 227 28.71 -8.54 -36.34
CA GLY A 227 28.54 -9.95 -35.95
C GLY A 227 28.84 -10.24 -34.47
N SER A 228 29.10 -9.21 -33.66
CA SER A 228 29.15 -9.31 -32.20
C SER A 228 27.84 -8.78 -31.61
N THR A 229 27.15 -9.60 -30.84
CA THR A 229 25.98 -9.20 -30.06
C THR A 229 26.40 -8.81 -28.65
N SER A 230 26.15 -7.56 -28.28
CA SER A 230 26.20 -7.07 -26.91
C SER A 230 24.78 -6.77 -26.45
N GLY A 231 24.54 -6.81 -25.15
CA GLY A 231 23.21 -6.57 -24.65
C GLY A 231 23.12 -6.73 -23.16
N PHE A 232 21.98 -6.33 -22.63
CA PHE A 232 21.63 -6.54 -21.25
C PHE A 232 20.13 -6.70 -21.08
N SER A 233 19.75 -7.34 -19.99
CA SER A 233 18.37 -7.41 -19.53
C SER A 233 18.32 -6.91 -18.09
N ARG A 234 17.30 -6.12 -17.76
CA ARG A 234 17.09 -5.59 -16.41
C ARG A 234 15.85 -6.24 -15.81
N SER A 235 16.00 -6.86 -14.65
CA SER A 235 14.89 -7.30 -13.79
C SER A 235 14.69 -6.28 -12.65
N LEU A 236 13.72 -6.51 -11.75
CA LEU A 236 13.57 -5.67 -10.55
C LEU A 236 14.68 -5.88 -9.50
N TRP A 237 15.57 -6.85 -9.72
CA TRP A 237 16.59 -7.30 -8.77
C TRP A 237 18.02 -7.24 -9.31
N SER A 238 18.17 -7.35 -10.63
CA SER A 238 19.47 -7.54 -11.26
C SER A 238 19.51 -7.01 -12.68
N VAL A 239 20.72 -6.64 -13.12
CA VAL A 239 21.04 -6.38 -14.52
C VAL A 239 21.91 -7.52 -15.01
N THR A 240 21.43 -8.29 -15.98
CA THR A 240 22.18 -9.39 -16.60
C THR A 240 22.72 -8.92 -17.94
N GLN A 241 24.03 -8.87 -18.09
CA GLN A 241 24.70 -8.52 -19.34
C GLN A 241 25.03 -9.77 -20.14
N THR A 242 24.92 -9.69 -21.47
CA THR A 242 25.19 -10.80 -22.39
C THR A 242 26.65 -10.81 -22.86
N SER A 243 27.41 -9.72 -22.66
CA SER A 243 28.81 -9.59 -23.13
C SER A 243 29.81 -9.37 -21.98
N SER A 244 30.95 -10.08 -22.04
CA SER A 244 31.99 -10.12 -20.99
C SER A 244 32.90 -8.89 -20.88
N ARG A 245 32.61 -7.76 -21.56
CA ARG A 245 33.60 -6.70 -21.81
C ARG A 245 33.30 -5.32 -21.23
N GLY A 246 32.33 -5.17 -20.34
CA GLY A 246 32.05 -3.89 -19.68
C GLY A 246 32.23 -3.98 -18.16
N ASP A 247 33.20 -3.23 -17.62
CA ASP A 247 33.23 -2.93 -16.18
C ASP A 247 31.97 -2.14 -15.82
N ARG A 248 31.25 -2.68 -14.84
CA ARG A 248 29.87 -2.31 -14.52
C ARG A 248 29.81 -1.05 -13.67
N THR A 249 28.80 -0.24 -13.90
CA THR A 249 28.05 0.33 -12.77
C THR A 249 27.11 -0.77 -12.27
N ASN A 250 27.42 -1.35 -11.11
CA ASN A 250 26.49 -2.24 -10.38
C ASN A 250 25.34 -1.39 -9.81
N GLU A 251 24.52 -0.79 -10.67
CA GLU A 251 23.23 -0.29 -10.23
C GLU A 251 22.35 -1.48 -9.89
N ILE A 252 22.32 -1.81 -8.60
CA ILE A 252 21.40 -2.80 -8.06
C ILE A 252 20.00 -2.26 -8.32
N ALA A 253 19.28 -2.86 -9.27
CA ALA A 253 17.86 -2.59 -9.44
C ALA A 253 17.17 -3.12 -8.18
N GLN A 254 16.58 -2.24 -7.36
CA GLN A 254 15.97 -2.61 -6.06
C GLN A 254 14.47 -2.38 -5.99
N PHE A 255 13.84 -2.12 -7.14
CA PHE A 255 12.39 -1.96 -7.22
C PHE A 255 11.63 -3.25 -6.82
N GLY A 256 12.33 -4.39 -6.68
CA GLY A 256 11.77 -5.69 -6.32
C GLY A 256 11.12 -5.73 -4.94
N VAL A 257 11.63 -4.97 -3.97
CA VAL A 257 11.10 -5.02 -2.59
C VAL A 257 9.65 -4.53 -2.54
N ALA A 258 9.34 -3.42 -3.22
CA ALA A 258 7.97 -2.90 -3.30
C ALA A 258 7.00 -3.90 -3.96
N ALA A 259 7.47 -4.61 -5.00
CA ALA A 259 6.70 -5.66 -5.65
C ALA A 259 6.42 -6.84 -4.70
N ILE A 260 7.39 -7.29 -3.92
CA ILE A 260 7.21 -8.37 -2.94
C ILE A 260 6.26 -7.95 -1.82
N VAL A 261 6.38 -6.73 -1.30
CA VAL A 261 5.45 -6.20 -0.30
C VAL A 261 4.02 -6.20 -0.85
N ALA A 262 3.82 -5.74 -2.09
CA ALA A 262 2.52 -5.80 -2.75
C ALA A 262 2.00 -7.25 -2.87
N ALA A 263 2.86 -8.19 -3.29
CA ALA A 263 2.50 -9.60 -3.42
C ALA A 263 2.08 -10.22 -2.07
N VAL A 264 2.83 -9.96 -1.00
CA VAL A 264 2.50 -10.44 0.36
C VAL A 264 1.15 -9.90 0.81
N LEU A 265 0.87 -8.61 0.58
CA LEU A 265 -0.43 -8.02 0.92
C LEU A 265 -1.58 -8.65 0.12
N LEU A 266 -1.36 -8.97 -1.16
CA LEU A 266 -2.35 -9.67 -1.99
C LEU A 266 -2.60 -11.11 -1.48
N VAL A 267 -1.55 -11.83 -1.03
CA VAL A 267 -1.70 -13.16 -0.41
C VAL A 267 -2.49 -13.08 0.88
N VAL A 268 -2.19 -12.12 1.77
CA VAL A 268 -2.95 -11.91 3.02
C VAL A 268 -4.40 -11.57 2.72
N ALA A 269 -4.66 -10.70 1.74
CA ALA A 269 -6.00 -10.36 1.30
C ALA A 269 -6.76 -11.59 0.76
N ALA A 270 -6.09 -12.43 -0.03
CA ALA A 270 -6.65 -13.67 -0.54
C ALA A 270 -7.00 -14.65 0.59
N ALA A 271 -6.09 -14.86 1.55
CA ALA A 271 -6.32 -15.72 2.70
C ALA A 271 -7.54 -15.24 3.50
N LEU A 272 -7.65 -13.93 3.75
CA LEU A 272 -8.81 -13.34 4.45
C LEU A 272 -10.11 -13.46 3.63
N ALA A 273 -10.05 -13.34 2.30
CA ALA A 273 -11.20 -13.55 1.43
C ALA A 273 -11.70 -15.00 1.50
N VAL A 274 -10.78 -15.98 1.47
CA VAL A 274 -11.09 -17.40 1.60
C VAL A 274 -11.61 -17.73 3.00
N LEU A 275 -10.94 -17.28 4.06
CA LEU A 275 -11.37 -17.45 5.45
C LEU A 275 -12.77 -16.87 5.68
N SER A 276 -13.08 -15.73 5.08
CA SER A 276 -14.41 -15.12 5.17
C SER A 276 -15.52 -15.94 4.50
N ALA A 277 -15.17 -16.82 3.55
CA ALA A 277 -16.12 -17.74 2.93
C ALA A 277 -16.52 -18.89 3.88
N TYR A 278 -15.63 -19.26 4.81
CA TYR A 278 -15.85 -20.35 5.78
C TYR A 278 -16.35 -19.87 7.15
N ALA A 279 -16.02 -18.64 7.55
CA ALA A 279 -16.44 -18.07 8.83
C ALA A 279 -17.88 -17.54 8.75
N VAL A 280 -18.87 -18.41 9.02
CA VAL A 280 -20.30 -18.07 9.01
C VAL A 280 -20.66 -16.98 10.05
N SER A 281 -19.89 -16.84 11.13
CA SER A 281 -20.24 -15.96 12.26
C SER A 281 -19.49 -14.63 12.36
N SER A 282 -18.34 -14.45 11.68
CA SER A 282 -17.54 -13.23 11.84
C SER A 282 -17.52 -12.37 10.57
N ARG A 283 -18.13 -11.17 10.66
CA ARG A 283 -18.20 -10.18 9.56
C ARG A 283 -16.93 -9.33 9.41
N GLN A 284 -16.01 -9.41 10.37
CA GLN A 284 -14.81 -8.59 10.41
C GLN A 284 -13.73 -8.99 9.37
N PRO A 285 -13.44 -10.28 9.11
CA PRO A 285 -12.37 -10.70 8.20
C PRO A 285 -12.56 -10.22 6.76
N ALA A 286 -13.81 -10.25 6.25
CA ALA A 286 -14.13 -9.81 4.89
C ALA A 286 -13.84 -8.33 4.65
N ARG A 287 -14.06 -7.47 5.66
CA ARG A 287 -13.78 -6.04 5.57
C ARG A 287 -12.28 -5.78 5.58
N SER A 288 -11.56 -6.41 6.51
CA SER A 288 -10.10 -6.26 6.62
C SER A 288 -9.38 -6.78 5.37
N GLY A 289 -9.82 -7.93 4.82
CA GLY A 289 -9.24 -8.50 3.60
C GLY A 289 -9.36 -7.59 2.38
N ARG A 290 -10.50 -6.90 2.22
CA ARG A 290 -10.69 -5.91 1.14
C ARG A 290 -9.76 -4.72 1.27
N LEU A 291 -9.57 -4.20 2.49
CA LEU A 291 -8.68 -3.06 2.72
C LEU A 291 -7.24 -3.40 2.40
N ILE A 292 -6.77 -4.51 2.95
CA ILE A 292 -5.43 -5.03 2.70
C ILE A 292 -5.24 -5.27 1.20
N GLY A 293 -6.23 -5.87 0.52
CA GLY A 293 -6.20 -6.09 -0.92
C GLY A 293 -6.14 -4.80 -1.74
N THR A 294 -6.94 -3.79 -1.40
CA THR A 294 -6.90 -2.48 -2.10
C THR A 294 -5.59 -1.72 -1.87
N VAL A 295 -5.02 -1.82 -0.67
CA VAL A 295 -3.72 -1.21 -0.36
C VAL A 295 -2.61 -1.92 -1.13
N GLY A 296 -2.56 -3.26 -1.07
CA GLY A 296 -1.59 -4.06 -1.81
C GLY A 296 -1.67 -3.81 -3.32
N PHE A 297 -2.89 -3.70 -3.86
CA PHE A 297 -3.10 -3.34 -5.26
C PHE A 297 -2.62 -1.93 -5.59
N GLY A 298 -2.87 -0.94 -4.74
CA GLY A 298 -2.36 0.42 -4.95
C GLY A 298 -0.82 0.47 -4.97
N ILE A 299 -0.15 -0.28 -4.09
CA ILE A 299 1.31 -0.41 -4.10
C ILE A 299 1.78 -1.07 -5.41
N LEU A 300 1.08 -2.10 -5.87
CA LEU A 300 1.36 -2.74 -7.16
C LEU A 300 1.25 -1.74 -8.32
N VAL A 301 0.18 -0.95 -8.38
CA VAL A 301 0.01 0.09 -9.42
C VAL A 301 1.17 1.08 -9.41
N ALA A 302 1.57 1.58 -8.23
CA ALA A 302 2.69 2.51 -8.11
C ALA A 302 4.00 1.88 -8.60
N THR A 303 4.25 0.61 -8.25
CA THR A 303 5.44 -0.14 -8.68
C THR A 303 5.46 -0.30 -10.20
N VAL A 304 4.36 -0.78 -10.79
CA VAL A 304 4.26 -0.98 -12.25
C VAL A 304 4.42 0.33 -13.01
N LEU A 305 3.81 1.42 -12.53
CA LEU A 305 3.93 2.73 -13.17
C LEU A 305 5.37 3.23 -13.13
N THR A 306 6.03 3.13 -11.98
CA THR A 306 7.45 3.52 -11.82
C THR A 306 8.36 2.73 -12.76
N VAL A 307 8.17 1.41 -12.82
CA VAL A 307 8.93 0.52 -13.71
C VAL A 307 8.69 0.86 -15.18
N THR A 308 7.45 1.17 -15.55
CA THR A 308 7.09 1.53 -16.93
C THR A 308 7.76 2.83 -17.33
N VAL A 309 7.69 3.86 -16.49
CA VAL A 309 8.34 5.16 -16.74
C VAL A 309 9.85 4.99 -16.86
N ALA A 310 10.49 4.28 -15.93
CA ALA A 310 11.92 4.01 -15.98
C ALA A 310 12.33 3.20 -17.22
N SER A 311 11.48 2.29 -17.69
CA SER A 311 11.73 1.52 -18.91
C SER A 311 11.61 2.41 -20.16
N ILE A 312 10.62 3.31 -20.22
CA ILE A 312 10.47 4.26 -21.32
C ILE A 312 11.66 5.21 -21.38
N GLU A 313 12.11 5.74 -20.24
CA GLU A 313 13.30 6.60 -20.14
C GLU A 313 14.53 5.89 -20.69
N ALA A 314 14.80 4.67 -20.21
CA ALA A 314 15.90 3.86 -20.73
C ALA A 314 15.81 3.62 -22.25
N LEU A 315 14.60 3.39 -22.78
CA LEU A 315 14.39 3.20 -24.22
C LEU A 315 14.61 4.50 -25.02
N VAL A 316 14.20 5.65 -24.48
CA VAL A 316 14.40 6.96 -25.11
C VAL A 316 15.88 7.33 -25.13
N ASP A 317 16.60 7.10 -24.02
CA ASP A 317 18.03 7.36 -23.93
C ASP A 317 18.82 6.50 -24.94
N ILE A 318 18.47 5.21 -25.01
CA ILE A 318 19.04 4.29 -26.00
C ILE A 318 18.73 4.74 -27.43
N ALA A 319 17.53 5.26 -27.68
CA ALA A 319 17.14 5.75 -29.01
C ALA A 319 17.81 7.08 -29.37
N ALA A 320 18.23 7.85 -28.37
CA ALA A 320 18.92 9.13 -28.53
C ALA A 320 20.45 8.97 -28.69
N GLU A 321 21.02 7.86 -28.24
CA GLU A 321 22.43 7.55 -28.52
C GLU A 321 22.67 7.41 -30.02
N ASP A 322 23.67 8.14 -30.54
CA ASP A 322 24.08 8.09 -31.94
C ASP A 322 24.51 6.66 -32.32
N VAL A 323 23.56 5.91 -32.89
CA VAL A 323 23.81 4.54 -33.35
C VAL A 323 24.88 4.59 -34.44
N SER A 324 26.01 3.94 -34.17
CA SER A 324 27.11 3.89 -35.13
C SER A 324 26.64 3.29 -36.46
N PRO A 325 27.11 3.78 -37.62
CA PRO A 325 26.71 3.22 -38.91
C PRO A 325 26.95 1.70 -38.97
N GLY A 326 25.88 0.94 -39.23
CA GLY A 326 25.91 -0.53 -39.29
C GLY A 326 25.70 -1.26 -37.96
N GLU A 327 25.31 -0.54 -36.90
CA GLU A 327 24.86 -1.12 -35.63
C GLU A 327 23.33 -1.24 -35.63
N THR A 328 22.80 -2.41 -35.27
CA THR A 328 21.35 -2.62 -35.12
C THR A 328 21.01 -2.70 -33.65
N VAL A 329 20.15 -1.79 -33.21
CA VAL A 329 19.67 -1.73 -31.83
C VAL A 329 18.27 -2.34 -31.78
N ASN A 330 18.11 -3.36 -30.95
CA ASN A 330 16.82 -3.96 -30.63
C ASN A 330 16.55 -3.77 -29.14
N ALA A 331 15.46 -3.07 -28.83
CA ALA A 331 15.01 -2.89 -27.48
C ALA A 331 13.56 -3.37 -27.36
N SER A 332 13.29 -4.21 -26.37
CA SER A 332 11.97 -4.82 -26.20
C SER A 332 11.60 -4.91 -24.73
N LEU A 333 10.31 -4.79 -24.43
CA LEU A 333 9.77 -5.17 -23.13
C LEU A 333 9.96 -6.67 -22.93
N GLY A 334 10.52 -7.04 -21.79
CA GLY A 334 10.71 -8.43 -21.42
C GLY A 334 9.46 -9.02 -20.77
N LEU A 335 9.47 -10.35 -20.60
CA LEU A 335 8.36 -11.11 -20.01
C LEU A 335 7.93 -10.57 -18.64
N GLY A 336 8.86 -10.09 -17.83
CA GLY A 336 8.60 -9.55 -16.50
C GLY A 336 7.58 -8.40 -16.51
N SER A 337 7.71 -7.48 -17.46
CA SER A 337 6.77 -6.36 -17.63
C SER A 337 5.36 -6.84 -17.97
N TYR A 338 5.23 -7.80 -18.89
CA TYR A 338 3.93 -8.39 -19.24
C TYR A 338 3.28 -9.11 -18.07
N LEU A 339 4.06 -9.84 -17.26
CA LEU A 339 3.56 -10.51 -16.06
C LEU A 339 3.06 -9.50 -15.02
N LEU A 340 3.78 -8.38 -14.84
CA LEU A 340 3.35 -7.30 -13.94
C LEU A 340 2.06 -6.62 -14.41
N PHE A 341 1.91 -6.34 -15.71
CA PHE A 341 0.65 -5.82 -16.26
C PHE A 341 -0.50 -6.83 -16.12
N GLY A 342 -0.22 -8.11 -16.40
CA GLY A 342 -1.18 -9.20 -16.18
C GLY A 342 -1.61 -9.29 -14.72
N ALA A 343 -0.68 -9.18 -13.78
CA ALA A 343 -0.98 -9.15 -12.35
C ALA A 343 -1.91 -8.01 -11.97
N LEU A 344 -1.72 -6.83 -12.56
CA LEU A 344 -2.55 -5.66 -12.33
C LEU A 344 -3.99 -5.90 -12.79
N VAL A 345 -4.18 -6.44 -14.01
CA VAL A 345 -5.50 -6.80 -14.53
C VAL A 345 -6.18 -7.86 -13.64
N VAL A 346 -5.46 -8.94 -13.30
CA VAL A 346 -5.98 -10.03 -12.48
C VAL A 346 -6.34 -9.54 -11.07
N ALA A 347 -5.53 -8.67 -10.47
CA ALA A 347 -5.81 -8.09 -9.16
C ALA A 347 -7.05 -7.18 -9.18
N VAL A 348 -7.21 -6.34 -10.22
CA VAL A 348 -8.43 -5.52 -10.39
C VAL A 348 -9.66 -6.42 -10.46
N VAL A 349 -9.62 -7.46 -11.29
CA VAL A 349 -10.72 -8.43 -11.41
C VAL A 349 -10.97 -9.09 -10.05
N GLY A 350 -9.94 -9.57 -9.36
CA GLY A 350 -10.04 -10.16 -8.02
C GLY A 350 -10.69 -9.22 -7.00
N ILE A 351 -10.35 -7.94 -6.99
CA ILE A 351 -10.92 -6.93 -6.09
C ILE A 351 -12.38 -6.60 -6.46
N VAL A 352 -12.66 -6.41 -7.75
CA VAL A 352 -13.99 -6.02 -8.25
C VAL A 352 -15.01 -7.15 -8.06
N PHE A 353 -14.60 -8.40 -8.31
CA PHE A 353 -15.41 -9.60 -8.09
C PHE A 353 -15.36 -10.10 -6.64
N GLY A 354 -14.51 -9.51 -5.79
CA GLY A 354 -14.41 -9.82 -4.38
C GLY A 354 -15.74 -9.69 -3.65
N PRO A 355 -15.99 -10.49 -2.60
CA PRO A 355 -17.30 -10.69 -2.04
C PRO A 355 -17.88 -9.35 -1.61
N ARG A 356 -18.88 -8.88 -2.36
CA ARG A 356 -19.71 -7.75 -1.93
C ARG A 356 -20.34 -8.25 -0.66
N ALA A 357 -19.92 -7.70 0.48
CA ALA A 357 -20.48 -8.07 1.78
C ALA A 357 -21.99 -7.94 1.67
N LEU A 358 -22.65 -9.07 1.40
CA LEU A 358 -24.09 -9.11 1.27
C LEU A 358 -24.59 -8.76 2.67
N PRO A 359 -25.57 -7.86 2.81
CA PRO A 359 -26.37 -7.83 4.00
C PRO A 359 -27.07 -9.18 4.06
N VAL A 360 -26.43 -10.17 4.67
CA VAL A 360 -27.14 -11.34 5.18
C VAL A 360 -28.10 -10.71 6.14
N GLY A 361 -29.39 -10.72 5.77
CA GLY A 361 -30.46 -10.56 6.74
C GLY A 361 -30.06 -11.51 7.85
N GLY A 362 -29.49 -10.97 8.93
CA GLY A 362 -29.33 -11.75 10.15
C GLY A 362 -30.70 -12.35 10.37
N PRO A 363 -30.77 -13.65 10.74
CA PRO A 363 -32.00 -14.43 10.70
C PRO A 363 -33.07 -13.45 11.04
N GLN A 364 -33.93 -13.15 10.06
CA GLN A 364 -35.18 -12.52 10.43
C GLN A 364 -35.63 -13.52 11.47
N TRP A 365 -35.47 -13.19 12.76
CA TRP A 365 -36.37 -13.62 13.78
C TRP A 365 -37.63 -13.14 13.13
N THR A 366 -38.22 -14.05 12.34
CA THR A 366 -39.52 -13.94 11.73
C THR A 366 -40.24 -13.37 12.92
N GLN A 367 -40.56 -12.07 12.87
CA GLN A 367 -41.34 -11.43 13.90
C GLN A 367 -42.45 -12.42 14.07
N MET A 368 -42.41 -13.16 15.18
CA MET A 368 -43.09 -14.44 15.31
C MET A 368 -44.53 -14.04 15.06
N PRO A 369 -45.10 -14.35 13.87
CA PRO A 369 -46.11 -13.51 13.25
C PRO A 369 -47.17 -13.28 14.28
N ASP A 370 -47.24 -12.04 14.82
CA ASP A 370 -47.73 -11.73 16.17
C ASP A 370 -48.76 -12.79 16.55
N THR A 371 -48.33 -13.82 17.28
CA THR A 371 -49.25 -14.92 17.63
C THR A 371 -50.40 -14.18 18.29
N PRO A 372 -51.63 -14.17 17.71
CA PRO A 372 -52.65 -13.22 18.08
C PRO A 372 -52.86 -13.40 19.57
N THR A 373 -52.32 -12.46 20.34
CA THR A 373 -52.40 -12.53 21.79
C THR A 373 -53.89 -12.42 22.02
N PRO A 374 -54.55 -13.45 22.58
CA PRO A 374 -55.97 -13.35 22.84
C PRO A 374 -56.18 -12.07 23.65
N PRO A 375 -57.23 -11.28 23.37
CA PRO A 375 -57.49 -10.02 24.07
C PRO A 375 -57.81 -10.33 25.53
N MET A 376 -56.79 -10.57 26.35
CA MET A 376 -56.89 -10.49 27.80
C MET A 376 -56.86 -9.01 28.14
N GLY A 377 -58.01 -8.37 27.90
CA GLY A 377 -58.41 -7.20 28.66
C GLY A 377 -58.62 -7.64 30.11
N VAL A 378 -57.54 -7.75 30.87
CA VAL A 378 -57.64 -7.57 32.31
C VAL A 378 -57.45 -6.07 32.52
N PRO A 379 -58.52 -5.31 32.84
CA PRO A 379 -58.37 -3.92 33.17
C PRO A 379 -57.41 -3.85 34.36
N ILE A 380 -56.33 -3.08 34.20
CA ILE A 380 -55.52 -2.66 35.33
C ILE A 380 -56.42 -1.69 36.10
N THR A 381 -57.22 -2.20 37.04
CA THR A 381 -57.85 -1.37 38.06
C THR A 381 -56.71 -0.68 38.79
N GLN A 382 -56.59 0.62 38.54
CA GLN A 382 -55.70 1.53 39.24
C GLN A 382 -56.06 1.45 40.73
N SER A 383 -55.33 0.61 41.46
CA SER A 383 -55.54 0.40 42.88
C SER A 383 -55.12 1.66 43.63
N ASP A 384 -56.13 2.34 44.14
CA ASP A 384 -56.17 3.16 45.35
C ASP A 384 -54.84 3.29 46.12
N PRO A 385 -54.26 4.50 46.30
CA PRO A 385 -52.98 4.73 46.99
C PRO A 385 -53.00 4.50 48.51
N THR A 386 -53.96 3.74 49.04
CA THR A 386 -54.19 3.59 50.49
C THR A 386 -54.05 2.17 51.03
N GLN A 387 -53.54 1.20 50.25
CA GLN A 387 -53.26 -0.14 50.78
C GLN A 387 -51.90 -0.19 51.52
N PRO A 388 -51.86 -0.66 52.78
CA PRO A 388 -50.61 -0.91 53.49
C PRO A 388 -49.84 -2.03 52.79
N VAL A 389 -48.57 -1.76 52.49
CA VAL A 389 -47.61 -2.69 51.90
C VAL A 389 -47.55 -3.96 52.75
N VAL A 390 -48.17 -5.04 52.27
CA VAL A 390 -47.86 -6.38 52.76
C VAL A 390 -46.49 -6.72 52.21
N ALA A 391 -45.50 -6.82 53.09
CA ALA A 391 -44.15 -7.26 52.76
C ALA A 391 -44.24 -8.59 52.01
N GLN A 392 -43.90 -8.58 50.71
CA GLN A 392 -43.66 -9.80 49.97
C GLN A 392 -42.47 -10.51 50.63
N PRO A 393 -42.56 -11.81 50.92
CA PRO A 393 -41.42 -12.58 51.38
C PRO A 393 -40.36 -12.53 50.28
N VAL A 394 -39.21 -11.97 50.62
CA VAL A 394 -37.98 -12.07 49.83
C VAL A 394 -37.73 -13.55 49.63
N VAL A 395 -38.04 -14.06 48.43
CA VAL A 395 -37.55 -15.36 48.00
C VAL A 395 -36.04 -15.18 47.93
N ALA A 396 -35.33 -15.80 48.88
CA ALA A 396 -33.89 -15.87 48.88
C ALA A 396 -33.47 -16.45 47.53
N GLN A 397 -32.91 -15.57 46.70
CA GLN A 397 -32.27 -15.96 45.46
C GLN A 397 -31.03 -16.75 45.89
N GLU A 398 -31.13 -18.07 45.86
CA GLU A 398 -29.99 -18.95 46.10
C GLU A 398 -28.91 -18.60 45.09
N ASP A 399 -27.77 -18.13 45.60
CA ASP A 399 -26.58 -17.90 44.81
C ASP A 399 -26.23 -19.20 44.07
N PRO A 400 -25.99 -19.15 42.75
CA PRO A 400 -25.54 -20.32 42.02
C PRO A 400 -24.25 -20.85 42.65
N PRO A 401 -24.08 -22.18 42.77
CA PRO A 401 -22.93 -22.78 43.44
C PRO A 401 -21.64 -22.23 42.83
N THR A 402 -20.80 -21.66 43.69
CA THR A 402 -19.49 -21.16 43.31
C THR A 402 -18.67 -22.33 42.81
N GLU A 403 -18.49 -22.40 41.49
CA GLU A 403 -17.63 -23.37 40.84
C GLU A 403 -16.20 -23.22 41.39
N PRO A 404 -15.56 -24.30 41.86
CA PRO A 404 -14.25 -24.21 42.49
C PRO A 404 -13.22 -23.69 41.48
N LYS A 405 -12.56 -22.59 41.86
CA LYS A 405 -11.46 -21.96 41.12
C LYS A 405 -10.42 -23.03 40.76
N PRO A 406 -10.08 -23.23 39.47
CA PRO A 406 -9.04 -24.17 39.07
C PRO A 406 -7.73 -23.83 39.77
N GLU A 407 -7.14 -24.83 40.40
CA GLU A 407 -5.83 -24.77 41.04
C GLU A 407 -4.78 -24.38 39.98
N PRO A 408 -3.89 -23.40 40.25
CA PRO A 408 -2.86 -22.99 39.30
C PRO A 408 -1.95 -24.17 38.99
N ALA A 409 -1.82 -24.51 37.70
CA ALA A 409 -0.84 -25.49 37.26
C ALA A 409 0.58 -25.07 37.73
N PRO A 410 1.41 -26.01 38.20
CA PRO A 410 2.78 -25.70 38.60
C PRO A 410 3.53 -25.08 37.43
N ALA A 411 4.29 -24.01 37.73
CA ALA A 411 5.10 -23.31 36.75
C ALA A 411 6.06 -24.31 36.07
N PRO A 412 6.21 -24.27 34.73
CA PRO A 412 7.21 -25.08 34.05
C PRO A 412 8.59 -24.70 34.59
N GLU A 413 9.32 -25.70 35.11
CA GLU A 413 10.72 -25.57 35.51
C GLU A 413 11.48 -24.95 34.34
N GLN A 414 12.11 -23.80 34.61
CA GLN A 414 13.03 -23.18 33.67
C GLN A 414 14.23 -24.12 33.51
N GLN A 415 14.23 -24.86 32.41
CA GLN A 415 15.36 -25.65 31.97
C GLN A 415 16.51 -24.68 31.67
N GLU A 416 17.50 -24.68 32.57
CA GLU A 416 18.72 -23.90 32.48
C GLU A 416 19.45 -24.29 31.17
N PRO A 417 19.70 -23.34 30.25
CA PRO A 417 20.37 -23.65 29.00
C PRO A 417 21.83 -24.02 29.27
N ASP A 418 22.14 -25.28 28.99
CA ASP A 418 23.45 -25.91 29.10
C ASP A 418 24.47 -25.14 28.23
N ALA A 419 25.37 -24.41 28.89
CA ALA A 419 26.42 -23.62 28.27
C ALA A 419 27.57 -24.53 27.82
N THR A 420 27.42 -25.18 26.67
CA THR A 420 28.54 -25.84 25.99
C THR A 420 29.14 -24.89 24.94
N PRO A 421 30.40 -24.42 25.08
CA PRO A 421 31.07 -23.66 24.03
C PRO A 421 31.51 -24.59 22.89
N PRO A 422 31.35 -24.21 21.61
CA PRO A 422 31.98 -24.93 20.52
C PRO A 422 33.50 -24.71 20.56
N ARG A 423 34.22 -25.83 20.54
CA ARG A 423 35.63 -25.91 20.14
C ARG A 423 35.73 -25.83 18.62
N ASP A 424 36.79 -25.16 18.20
CA ASP A 424 37.48 -25.12 16.90
C ASP A 424 37.28 -23.86 16.05
#